data_AF-H2Y297-F1
#
_entry.id   AF-H2Y297-F1
#
_cell.length_a   1.000
_cell.length_b   1.000
_cell.length_c   1.000
_cell.angle_alpha   90.00
_cell.angle_beta   90.00
_cell.angle_gamma   90.00
#
_symmetry.space_group_name_H-M   'P 1'
#
loop_
_entity.id
_entity.type
_entity.pdbx_description
1 polymer ?
#
loop_
_entity_poly.entity_id
_entity_poly.type
_entity_poly.pdbx_seq_one_letter_code
_entity_poly.pdbx_strand_id
1 'polypeptide(L)' 'MGPWNFVDTRFRNLLGIQLKYCGRPVMAAPAVGINALHLQQIQKILNDPFNL' A
#
# COMPACT_ATOMS: atom_id res chain seq x y z
N MET A 1 -2.84 -7.09 -1.11
CA MET A 1 -2.19 -8.13 -0.26
C MET A 1 -1.50 -7.44 0.92
N GLY A 2 -0.87 -8.22 1.81
CA GLY A 2 -0.19 -7.70 2.99
C GLY A 2 -1.14 -7.42 4.15
N PRO A 3 -0.69 -6.69 5.18
CA PRO A 3 -1.43 -6.54 6.43
C PRO A 3 -2.61 -5.57 6.36
N TRP A 4 -2.76 -4.80 5.28
CA TRP A 4 -3.65 -3.62 5.21
C TRP A 4 -5.06 -3.87 5.76
N ASN A 5 -5.82 -4.83 5.21
CA ASN A 5 -7.21 -5.07 5.63
C ASN A 5 -7.32 -5.51 7.10
N PHE A 6 -6.30 -6.22 7.60
CA PHE A 6 -6.23 -6.64 8.99
C PHE A 6 -5.95 -5.47 9.93
N VAL A 7 -5.01 -4.59 9.58
CA VAL A 7 -4.56 -3.49 10.45
C VAL A 7 -5.47 -2.26 10.35
N ASP A 8 -5.97 -1.89 9.18
CA ASP A 8 -6.82 -0.70 8.98
C ASP A 8 -8.05 -0.73 9.89
N THR A 9 -8.76 -1.86 9.92
CA THR A 9 -9.93 -2.05 10.80
C THR A 9 -9.56 -1.92 12.28
N ARG A 10 -8.39 -2.42 12.69
CA ARG A 10 -7.94 -2.40 14.09
C ARG A 10 -7.48 -1.02 14.52
N PHE A 11 -6.73 -0.32 13.67
CA PHE A 11 -6.33 1.07 13.93
C PHE A 11 -7.56 1.97 14.05
N ARG A 12 -8.54 1.80 13.17
CA ARG A 12 -9.78 2.57 13.23
C ARG A 12 -10.59 2.28 14.49
N ASN A 13 -10.80 1.00 14.82
CA ASN A 13 -11.73 0.63 15.88
C ASN A 13 -11.11 0.62 17.29
N LEU A 14 -9.84 0.26 17.43
CA LEU A 14 -9.16 0.15 18.73
C LEU A 14 -8.41 1.43 19.12
N LEU A 15 -7.89 2.16 18.13
CA LEU A 15 -7.07 3.35 18.38
C LEU A 15 -7.76 4.65 17.94
N GLY A 16 -8.90 4.58 17.24
CA GLY A 16 -9.55 5.77 16.67
C GLY A 16 -8.74 6.44 15.55
N ILE A 17 -7.76 5.74 14.97
CA ILE A 17 -6.85 6.30 13.96
C ILE A 17 -7.29 5.84 12.57
N GLN A 18 -7.60 6.80 11.69
CA GLN A 18 -7.84 6.54 10.28
C GLN A 18 -6.53 6.61 9.49
N LEU A 19 -5.98 5.45 9.15
CA LEU A 19 -4.78 5.37 8.31
C LEU A 19 -5.09 5.78 6.86
N LYS A 20 -4.15 6.45 6.21
CA LYS A 20 -4.16 6.65 4.75
C LYS A 20 -3.37 5.53 4.08
N TYR A 21 -3.96 4.88 3.09
CA TYR A 21 -3.31 3.80 2.37
C TYR A 21 -2.20 4.33 1.46
N CYS A 22 -1.01 3.74 1.55
CA CYS A 22 0.02 3.84 0.51
C CYS A 22 0.59 2.44 0.22
N GLY A 23 0.53 2.02 -1.04
CA GLY A 23 0.94 0.67 -1.44
C GLY A 23 0.64 0.37 -2.90
N ARG A 24 0.88 -0.90 -3.31
CA ARG A 24 0.54 -1.37 -4.66
C ARG A 24 -0.97 -1.46 -4.83
N PRO A 25 -1.50 -1.24 -6.06
CA PRO A 25 -2.92 -1.49 -6.32
C PRO A 25 -3.28 -2.97 -6.09
N VAL A 26 -4.58 -3.26 -6.04
CA VAL A 26 -5.07 -4.64 -6.03
C VAL A 26 -4.64 -5.32 -7.34
N MET A 27 -4.08 -6.52 -7.23
CA MET A 27 -3.58 -7.29 -8.37
C MET A 27 -4.00 -8.76 -8.21
N ALA A 28 -4.26 -9.43 -9.33
CA ALA A 28 -4.56 -10.87 -9.35
C ALA A 28 -3.33 -11.73 -9.00
N ALA A 29 -2.13 -11.24 -9.32
CA ALA A 29 -0.85 -11.87 -8.97
C ALA A 29 -0.14 -11.10 -7.82
N PRO A 30 0.77 -11.75 -7.08
CA PRO A 30 1.49 -11.10 -5.98
C PRO A 30 2.35 -9.89 -6.41
N ALA A 31 2.91 -9.93 -7.61
CA ALA A 31 3.73 -8.88 -8.18
C ALA A 31 3.62 -8.86 -9.71
N VAL A 32 3.98 -7.72 -10.32
CA VAL A 32 4.17 -7.64 -11.77
C VAL A 32 5.45 -8.36 -12.18
N GLY A 33 5.42 -9.07 -13.30
CA GLY A 33 6.59 -9.74 -13.89
C GLY A 33 7.44 -8.85 -14.82
N ILE A 34 7.03 -7.59 -15.02
CA ILE A 34 7.71 -6.65 -15.92
C ILE A 34 8.57 -5.71 -15.06
N ASN A 35 9.89 -5.75 -15.26
CA ASN A 35 10.85 -4.99 -14.44
C ASN A 35 10.57 -3.48 -14.45
N ALA A 36 10.33 -2.89 -15.61
CA ALA A 36 10.04 -1.45 -15.72
C ALA A 36 8.82 -1.03 -14.89
N LEU A 37 7.73 -1.81 -14.94
CA LEU A 37 6.54 -1.56 -14.13
C LEU A 37 6.80 -1.79 -12.64
N HIS A 38 7.62 -2.79 -12.29
CA HIS A 38 8.00 -3.05 -10.91
C HIS A 38 8.74 -1.86 -10.29
N LEU A 39 9.72 -1.32 -11.02
CA LEU A 39 10.48 -0.13 -10.59
C LEU A 39 9.58 1.10 -10.46
N GLN A 40 8.66 1.29 -11.40
CA GLN A 40 7.67 2.38 -11.32
C GLN A 40 6.78 2.25 -10.06
N GLN A 41 6.30 1.05 -9.74
CA GLN A 41 5.51 0.80 -8.53
C GLN A 41 6.31 1.08 -7.25
N ILE A 42 7.59 0.70 -7.21
CA ILE A 42 8.47 1.00 -6.07
C ILE A 42 8.61 2.51 -5.87
N GLN A 43 8.94 3.24 -6.94
CA GLN A 43 9.13 4.69 -6.84
C GLN A 43 7.87 5.39 -6.33
N LYS A 44 6.70 4.98 -6.79
CA LYS A 44 5.43 5.51 -6.30
C LYS A 44 5.26 5.28 -4.79
N ILE A 45 5.50 4.05 -4.32
CA ILE A 45 5.33 3.70 -2.89
C ILE A 45 6.34 4.43 -1.99
N LEU A 46 7.53 4.73 -2.50
CA LEU A 46 8.54 5.47 -1.73
C LEU A 46 8.24 6.97 -1.66
N ASN A 47 7.63 7.54 -2.70
CA ASN A 47 7.40 8.99 -2.77
C ASN A 47 6.04 9.40 -2.22
N ASP A 48 4.97 8.65 -2.51
CA ASP A 48 3.59 8.99 -2.11
C ASP A 48 3.41 9.21 -0.59
N PRO A 49 4.05 8.46 0.34
CA PRO A 49 3.89 8.68 1.78
C PRO A 49 4.39 10.04 2.28
N PHE A 50 5.32 10.67 1.55
CA PHE A 50 5.96 11.93 1.94
C PHE A 50 5.45 13.12 1.14
N ASN A 51 4.57 12.89 0.16
CA ASN A 51 3.86 13.94 -0.53
C ASN A 51 2.70 14.40 0.36
N LEU A 52 2.81 15.63 0.88
CA LEU A 52 1.80 16.29 1.73
C LEU A 52 0.52 16.63 0.96
#